data_AF-A0A7C7MH77-F1
#
_entry.id   AF-A0A7C7MH77-F1
#
_cell.length_a   1.000
_cell.length_b   1.000
_cell.length_c   1.000
_cell.angle_alpha   90.00
_cell.angle_beta   90.00
_cell.angle_gamma   90.00
#
_symmetry.space_group_name_H-M   'P 1'
#
loop_
_entity.id
_entity.type
_entity.pdbx_description
1 polymer ?
#
loop_
_entity_poly.entity_id
_entity_poly.type
_entity_poly.pdbx_seq_one_letter_code
_entity_poly.pdbx_strand_id
1 'polypeptide(L)'
;MSSMGGNYGLNYNKTAVFTRFLQHYLGEEKMDEIMQDYYETWKFKHPYPEDVRTVFEKHTSKDLSWYFDGALGTNDYADFSIQKKDGRYIISNEGELKVPVEVVFFGDNHKILERRWLEGFEWRTTVDPPANVWYAMLDPDEHMPDVNRTNNSTRKETHFHFIWDQPTYYDRDINYIPWLSYNYYNGLPLGMMFFMGLVPGYSYSTSLLPMWDNKNQKIVGRFSHRRKLNSNNWFNESDITYKVAQLEGRAGGRINYSGTMGEDSSLGTFSFGINYSRLDSTALDNSIYSSGTYQLLEFGYLHSWRKKKSGNWFSFNSGVKIGNGFSTASLGAKIRLNFTKKIGMKVRIWAGGFIDDKDVPKHFRSYLSGGVDPTFSRLVLDRTGRSKNAVMRYQFIQEGPALRGLVTDENNVPLSSSGFTWGLNIDPSIPLFIDVVGGSDFKDIYTAAGLQTGMFIFPLYQSWEPEEKTAKNWQWIKERIRLTFSFDLDELVNFVF
;
A
#
# COMPACT_ATOMS: atom_id res chain seq x y z
N MET A 1 3.31 -4.89 -4.24
CA MET A 1 4.23 -5.12 -5.38
C MET A 1 3.49 -5.00 -6.70
N SER A 2 3.88 -4.08 -7.57
CA SER A 2 3.41 -4.02 -8.96
C SER A 2 4.61 -3.77 -9.89
N SER A 3 5.37 -4.82 -10.19
CA SER A 3 6.46 -4.76 -11.16
C SER A 3 6.36 -5.94 -12.12
N MET A 4 5.87 -5.66 -13.33
CA MET A 4 6.29 -6.25 -14.62
C MET A 4 6.42 -7.78 -14.76
N GLY A 5 5.73 -8.57 -13.92
CA GLY A 5 5.52 -10.02 -14.14
C GLY A 5 4.05 -10.43 -14.33
N GLY A 6 3.11 -9.49 -14.21
CA GLY A 6 1.68 -9.76 -13.97
C GLY A 6 0.99 -10.67 -14.99
N ASN A 7 1.06 -10.40 -16.30
CA ASN A 7 0.23 -11.16 -17.24
C ASN A 7 0.73 -12.58 -17.58
N TYR A 8 2.03 -12.84 -17.50
CA TYR A 8 2.55 -14.20 -17.67
C TYR A 8 2.53 -14.96 -16.33
N GLY A 9 2.78 -14.29 -15.20
CA GLY A 9 2.64 -14.91 -13.88
C GLY A 9 1.19 -15.28 -13.56
N LEU A 10 0.21 -14.43 -13.85
CA LEU A 10 -1.20 -14.70 -13.48
C LEU A 10 -1.82 -15.88 -14.26
N ASN A 11 -1.57 -16.02 -15.56
CA ASN A 11 -2.12 -17.16 -16.33
C ASN A 11 -1.39 -18.48 -16.01
N TYR A 12 -0.05 -18.47 -15.93
CA TYR A 12 0.69 -19.67 -15.57
C TYR A 12 0.43 -20.09 -14.12
N ASN A 13 0.28 -19.13 -13.19
CA ASN A 13 -0.06 -19.44 -11.81
C ASN A 13 -1.52 -19.89 -11.68
N LYS A 14 -2.49 -19.26 -12.37
CA LYS A 14 -3.91 -19.67 -12.27
C LYS A 14 -4.07 -21.09 -12.77
N THR A 15 -3.63 -21.39 -13.99
CA THR A 15 -3.72 -22.76 -14.54
C THR A 15 -2.99 -23.75 -13.64
N ALA A 16 -1.74 -23.50 -13.25
CA ALA A 16 -1.00 -24.43 -12.40
C ALA A 16 -1.68 -24.68 -11.04
N VAL A 17 -2.20 -23.65 -10.38
CA VAL A 17 -2.89 -23.79 -9.08
C VAL A 17 -4.21 -24.55 -9.25
N PHE A 18 -5.03 -24.19 -10.24
CA PHE A 18 -6.28 -24.90 -10.48
C PHE A 18 -6.09 -26.33 -10.96
N THR A 19 -5.04 -26.63 -11.76
CA THR A 19 -4.70 -28.00 -12.14
C THR A 19 -4.23 -28.82 -10.95
N ARG A 20 -3.44 -28.22 -10.03
CA ARG A 20 -3.05 -28.88 -8.79
C ARG A 20 -4.26 -29.16 -7.90
N PHE A 21 -5.22 -28.25 -7.84
CA PHE A 21 -6.47 -28.49 -7.14
C PHE A 21 -7.31 -29.60 -7.79
N LEU A 22 -7.36 -29.64 -9.12
CA LEU A 22 -8.01 -30.71 -9.87
C LEU A 22 -7.37 -32.07 -9.56
N GLN A 23 -6.04 -32.15 -9.50
CA GLN A 23 -5.31 -33.35 -9.09
C GLN A 23 -5.70 -33.77 -7.67
N HIS A 24 -5.80 -32.84 -6.71
CA HIS A 24 -6.26 -33.14 -5.35
C HIS A 24 -7.68 -33.71 -5.33
N TYR A 25 -8.58 -33.15 -6.14
CA TYR A 25 -9.98 -33.61 -6.26
C TYR A 25 -10.12 -34.97 -6.97
N LEU A 26 -9.32 -35.25 -7.99
CA LEU A 26 -9.35 -36.52 -8.73
C LEU A 26 -8.54 -37.63 -8.06
N GLY A 27 -7.50 -37.26 -7.30
CA GLY A 27 -6.46 -38.15 -6.81
C GLY A 27 -5.29 -38.26 -7.81
N GLU A 28 -4.08 -38.44 -7.27
CA GLU A 28 -2.84 -38.51 -8.06
C GLU A 28 -2.84 -39.67 -9.07
N GLU A 29 -3.25 -40.87 -8.65
CA GLU A 29 -3.31 -42.04 -9.55
C GLU A 29 -4.21 -41.82 -10.77
N LYS A 30 -5.38 -41.18 -10.55
CA LYS A 30 -6.33 -40.88 -11.62
C LYS A 30 -5.79 -39.78 -12.54
N MET A 31 -5.14 -38.77 -11.96
CA MET A 31 -4.48 -37.71 -12.73
C MET A 31 -3.37 -38.29 -13.60
N ASP A 32 -2.54 -39.18 -13.06
CA ASP A 32 -1.46 -39.83 -13.80
C ASP A 32 -1.98 -40.66 -14.97
N GLU A 33 -3.04 -41.45 -14.76
CA GLU A 33 -3.73 -42.20 -15.81
C GLU A 33 -4.20 -41.29 -16.95
N ILE A 34 -4.86 -40.18 -16.62
CA ILE A 34 -5.36 -39.17 -17.57
C ILE A 34 -4.20 -38.55 -18.36
N MET A 35 -3.14 -38.15 -17.68
CA MET A 35 -2.00 -37.48 -18.31
C MET A 35 -1.19 -38.43 -19.21
N GLN A 36 -1.12 -39.72 -18.86
CA GLN A 36 -0.55 -40.76 -19.72
C GLN A 36 -1.39 -40.97 -20.99
N ASP A 37 -2.72 -41.09 -20.88
CA ASP A 37 -3.60 -41.21 -22.06
C ASP A 37 -3.53 -39.97 -22.96
N TYR A 38 -3.47 -38.77 -22.34
CA TYR A 38 -3.29 -37.52 -23.06
C TYR A 38 -1.98 -37.52 -23.86
N TYR A 39 -0.86 -37.85 -23.22
CA TYR A 39 0.44 -37.93 -23.87
C TYR A 39 0.45 -38.96 -25.00
N GLU A 40 -0.06 -40.18 -24.76
CA GLU A 40 -0.08 -41.24 -25.77
C GLU A 40 -0.97 -40.92 -26.97
N THR A 41 -2.11 -40.26 -26.73
CA THR A 41 -3.06 -39.85 -27.78
C THR A 41 -2.50 -38.73 -28.66
N TRP A 42 -1.79 -37.78 -28.04
CA TRP A 42 -1.35 -36.54 -28.67
C TRP A 42 0.16 -36.44 -28.94
N LYS A 43 0.93 -37.48 -28.64
CA LYS A 43 2.35 -37.52 -29.02
C LYS A 43 2.52 -37.26 -30.52
N PHE A 44 3.41 -36.32 -30.84
CA PHE A 44 3.68 -35.84 -32.20
C PHE A 44 2.49 -35.15 -32.92
N LYS A 45 1.49 -34.66 -32.17
CA LYS A 45 0.35 -33.86 -32.65
C LYS A 45 0.24 -32.54 -31.88
N HIS A 46 -0.68 -31.66 -32.28
CA HIS A 46 -0.96 -30.39 -31.61
C HIS A 46 -2.41 -30.38 -31.06
N PRO A 47 -2.61 -30.63 -29.76
CA PRO A 47 -3.92 -30.57 -29.13
C PRO A 47 -4.41 -29.13 -28.93
N TYR A 48 -5.73 -28.95 -28.99
CA TYR A 48 -6.45 -27.77 -28.55
C TYR A 48 -7.09 -28.00 -27.16
N PRO A 49 -7.58 -26.95 -26.47
CA PRO A 49 -8.18 -27.10 -25.14
C PRO A 49 -9.32 -28.14 -25.06
N GLU A 50 -10.15 -28.22 -26.09
CA GLU A 50 -11.22 -29.21 -26.24
C GLU A 50 -10.71 -30.66 -26.30
N ASP A 51 -9.51 -30.87 -26.82
CA ASP A 51 -8.88 -32.19 -26.89
C ASP A 51 -8.42 -32.65 -25.51
N VAL A 52 -7.84 -31.73 -24.72
CA VAL A 52 -7.47 -31.98 -23.33
C VAL A 52 -8.72 -32.35 -22.53
N ARG A 53 -9.79 -31.55 -22.67
CA ARG A 53 -11.07 -31.80 -22.00
C ARG A 53 -11.63 -33.18 -22.30
N THR A 54 -11.62 -33.58 -23.58
CA THR A 54 -12.11 -34.89 -24.03
C THR A 54 -11.36 -36.04 -23.36
N VAL A 55 -10.03 -35.91 -23.18
CA VAL A 55 -9.24 -36.93 -22.48
C VAL A 55 -9.62 -36.99 -21.00
N PHE A 56 -9.78 -35.85 -20.33
CA PHE A 56 -10.21 -35.84 -18.92
C PHE A 56 -11.59 -36.49 -18.74
N GLU A 57 -12.60 -36.06 -19.52
CA GLU A 57 -13.99 -36.54 -19.43
C GLU A 57 -14.13 -38.02 -19.80
N LYS A 58 -13.21 -38.59 -20.58
CA LYS A 58 -13.16 -40.03 -20.88
C LYS A 58 -12.85 -40.89 -19.64
N HIS A 59 -12.09 -40.36 -18.68
CA HIS A 59 -11.55 -41.13 -17.55
C HIS A 59 -12.27 -40.88 -16.21
N THR A 60 -13.23 -39.95 -16.17
CA THR A 60 -14.02 -39.66 -14.95
C THR A 60 -15.46 -39.28 -15.28
N SER A 61 -16.40 -39.69 -14.43
CA SER A 61 -17.80 -39.26 -14.49
C SER A 61 -18.08 -38.00 -13.68
N LYS A 62 -17.06 -37.42 -13.03
CA LYS A 62 -17.16 -36.16 -12.28
C LYS A 62 -17.36 -34.99 -13.23
N ASP A 63 -18.15 -34.01 -12.82
CA ASP A 63 -18.34 -32.77 -13.59
C ASP A 63 -17.10 -31.87 -13.45
N LEU A 64 -16.42 -31.60 -14.56
CA LEU A 64 -15.23 -30.77 -14.64
C LEU A 64 -15.51 -29.40 -15.28
N SER A 65 -16.77 -29.01 -15.47
CA SER A 65 -17.18 -27.71 -16.00
C SER A 65 -16.61 -26.54 -15.17
N TRP A 66 -16.57 -26.68 -13.85
CA TRP A 66 -15.95 -25.68 -12.95
C TRP A 66 -14.49 -25.39 -13.29
N TYR A 67 -13.77 -26.37 -13.83
CA TYR A 67 -12.36 -26.24 -14.20
C TYR A 67 -12.20 -25.70 -15.62
N PHE A 68 -12.81 -26.36 -16.61
CA PHE A 68 -12.63 -26.00 -18.02
C PHE A 68 -13.41 -24.74 -18.43
N ASP A 69 -14.67 -24.61 -18.04
CA ASP A 69 -15.51 -23.46 -18.39
C ASP A 69 -15.34 -22.31 -17.38
N GLY A 70 -15.26 -22.66 -16.09
CA GLY A 70 -15.05 -21.69 -15.02
C GLY A 70 -13.60 -21.24 -14.94
N ALA A 71 -12.77 -22.00 -14.22
CA ALA A 71 -11.42 -21.58 -13.86
C ALA A 71 -10.54 -21.18 -15.06
N LEU A 72 -10.59 -21.94 -16.16
CA LEU A 72 -9.81 -21.66 -17.37
C LEU A 72 -10.52 -20.73 -18.36
N GLY A 73 -11.86 -20.66 -18.32
CA GLY A 73 -12.66 -19.89 -19.28
C GLY A 73 -13.03 -18.47 -18.82
N THR A 74 -12.96 -18.18 -17.52
CA THR A 74 -13.37 -16.89 -16.94
C THR A 74 -12.32 -16.29 -16.01
N ASN A 75 -12.61 -15.10 -15.47
CA ASN A 75 -11.83 -14.45 -14.41
C ASN A 75 -12.45 -14.67 -13.03
N ASP A 76 -13.39 -15.60 -12.91
CA ASP A 76 -14.07 -15.93 -11.66
C ASP A 76 -13.09 -16.54 -10.66
N TYR A 77 -13.40 -16.40 -9.37
CA TYR A 77 -12.59 -16.92 -8.26
C TYR A 77 -13.40 -17.81 -7.32
N ALA A 78 -12.69 -18.60 -6.51
CA ALA A 78 -13.27 -19.38 -5.42
C ALA A 78 -13.08 -18.63 -4.09
N ASP A 79 -14.14 -18.49 -3.31
CA ASP A 79 -14.13 -18.00 -1.92
C ASP A 79 -15.18 -18.81 -1.17
N PHE A 80 -14.75 -19.67 -0.24
CA PHE A 80 -15.66 -20.44 0.58
C PHE A 80 -15.55 -20.02 2.03
N SER A 81 -16.57 -20.31 2.83
CA SER A 81 -16.49 -20.13 4.27
C SER A 81 -17.22 -21.23 5.01
N ILE A 82 -16.78 -21.53 6.23
CA ILE A 82 -17.43 -22.52 7.09
C ILE A 82 -17.81 -21.92 8.44
N GLN A 83 -19.05 -22.17 8.86
CA GLN A 83 -19.57 -21.72 10.15
C GLN A 83 -20.31 -22.86 10.86
N LYS A 84 -20.09 -22.98 12.17
CA LYS A 84 -20.84 -23.92 13.03
C LYS A 84 -22.07 -23.21 13.59
N LYS A 85 -23.26 -23.76 13.33
CA LYS A 85 -24.52 -23.23 13.85
C LYS A 85 -25.46 -24.38 14.24
N ASP A 86 -25.98 -24.33 15.46
CA ASP A 86 -26.94 -25.31 15.98
C ASP A 86 -26.49 -26.77 15.80
N GLY A 87 -25.19 -27.04 16.06
CA GLY A 87 -24.58 -28.37 15.93
C GLY A 87 -24.25 -28.81 14.50
N ARG A 88 -24.62 -28.02 13.48
CA ARG A 88 -24.36 -28.30 12.05
C ARG A 88 -23.30 -27.36 11.50
N TYR A 89 -22.74 -27.73 10.35
CA TYR A 89 -21.76 -26.91 9.65
C TYR A 89 -22.38 -26.37 8.37
N ILE A 90 -22.39 -25.04 8.25
CA ILE A 90 -22.86 -24.32 7.07
C ILE A 90 -21.62 -23.94 6.28
N ILE A 91 -21.55 -24.40 5.03
CA ILE A 91 -20.51 -24.01 4.08
C ILE A 91 -21.17 -23.06 3.08
N SER A 92 -20.60 -21.87 2.91
CA SER A 92 -21.06 -20.87 1.93
C SER A 92 -20.04 -20.72 0.80
N ASN A 93 -20.53 -20.53 -0.42
CA ASN A 93 -19.77 -20.02 -1.56
C ASN A 93 -20.00 -18.51 -1.62
N GLU A 94 -18.95 -17.75 -1.38
CA GLU A 94 -18.91 -16.28 -1.42
C GLU A 94 -18.26 -15.77 -2.73
N GLY A 95 -17.73 -16.67 -3.56
CA GLY A 95 -17.16 -16.37 -4.88
C GLY A 95 -18.11 -16.74 -6.02
N GLU A 96 -17.62 -16.69 -7.26
CA GLU A 96 -18.41 -17.00 -8.46
C GLU A 96 -18.19 -18.44 -8.96
N LEU A 97 -17.06 -19.08 -8.63
CA LEU A 97 -16.79 -20.45 -9.06
C LEU A 97 -17.48 -21.49 -8.19
N LYS A 98 -18.16 -22.45 -8.83
CA LYS A 98 -18.80 -23.61 -8.18
C LYS A 98 -17.86 -24.81 -8.16
N VAL A 99 -16.73 -24.65 -7.50
CA VAL A 99 -15.74 -25.74 -7.37
C VAL A 99 -16.20 -26.77 -6.32
N PRO A 100 -15.78 -28.04 -6.42
CA PRO A 100 -15.93 -28.99 -5.33
C PRO A 100 -15.12 -28.52 -4.12
N VAL A 101 -15.55 -28.86 -2.90
CA VAL A 101 -14.91 -28.42 -1.66
C VAL A 101 -14.68 -29.60 -0.73
N GLU A 102 -13.45 -29.75 -0.23
CA GLU A 102 -13.13 -30.73 0.80
C GLU A 102 -13.39 -30.14 2.19
N VAL A 103 -14.26 -30.78 2.96
CA VAL A 103 -14.48 -30.48 4.38
C VAL A 103 -13.83 -31.57 5.22
N VAL A 104 -12.99 -31.16 6.16
CA VAL A 104 -12.30 -32.07 7.08
C VAL A 104 -12.78 -31.81 8.50
N PHE A 105 -13.26 -32.87 9.13
CA PHE A 105 -13.77 -32.85 10.51
C PHE A 105 -12.70 -33.36 11.46
N PHE A 106 -12.46 -32.58 12.51
CA PHE A 106 -11.45 -32.85 13.53
C PHE A 106 -12.12 -33.12 14.88
N GLY A 107 -11.62 -34.12 15.59
CA GLY A 107 -11.95 -34.40 16.98
C GLY A 107 -10.93 -33.79 17.93
N ASP A 108 -10.89 -34.31 19.15
CA ASP A 108 -9.91 -33.91 20.16
C ASP A 108 -8.47 -34.12 19.67
N ASN A 109 -7.56 -33.27 20.15
CA ASN A 109 -6.12 -33.30 19.79
C ASN A 109 -5.86 -33.27 18.28
N HIS A 110 -6.68 -32.55 17.50
CA HIS A 110 -6.54 -32.40 16.05
C HIS A 110 -6.61 -33.71 15.26
N LYS A 111 -7.21 -34.76 15.83
CA LYS A 111 -7.37 -36.02 15.10
C LYS A 111 -8.37 -35.84 13.97
N ILE A 112 -7.96 -36.15 12.74
CA ILE A 112 -8.88 -36.22 11.59
C ILE A 112 -9.88 -37.35 11.84
N LEU A 113 -11.17 -37.01 11.87
CA LEU A 113 -12.27 -37.97 11.99
C LEU A 113 -12.78 -38.38 10.61
N GLU A 114 -12.92 -37.42 9.70
CA GLU A 114 -13.47 -37.64 8.38
C GLU A 114 -13.01 -36.54 7.41
N ARG A 115 -12.73 -36.92 6.15
CA ARG A 115 -12.57 -36.02 5.00
C ARG A 115 -13.74 -36.25 4.05
N ARG A 116 -14.48 -35.20 3.69
CA ARG A 116 -15.69 -35.28 2.88
C ARG A 116 -15.63 -34.27 1.75
N TRP A 117 -15.75 -34.76 0.51
CA TRP A 117 -15.93 -33.90 -0.65
C TRP A 117 -17.40 -33.52 -0.83
N LEU A 118 -17.64 -32.23 -1.05
CA LEU A 118 -18.92 -31.68 -1.44
C LEU A 118 -18.81 -31.25 -2.89
N GLU A 119 -19.75 -31.70 -3.72
CA GLU A 119 -19.84 -31.22 -5.10
C GLU A 119 -20.26 -29.74 -5.12
N GLY A 120 -19.88 -29.02 -6.19
CA GLY A 120 -20.07 -27.58 -6.29
C GLY A 120 -21.53 -27.13 -6.09
N PHE A 121 -21.73 -26.06 -5.33
CA PHE A 121 -23.05 -25.49 -5.02
C PHE A 121 -23.08 -23.97 -5.19
N GLU A 122 -24.26 -23.42 -5.48
CA GLU A 122 -24.45 -22.00 -5.79
C GLU A 122 -24.18 -21.06 -4.61
N TRP A 123 -24.73 -21.38 -3.45
CA TRP A 123 -24.75 -20.44 -2.33
C TRP A 123 -24.32 -21.06 -1.03
N ARG A 124 -25.08 -22.04 -0.53
CA ARG A 124 -24.75 -22.68 0.74
C ARG A 124 -25.23 -24.12 0.78
N THR A 125 -24.50 -24.93 1.51
CA THR A 125 -24.91 -26.27 1.90
C THR A 125 -24.75 -26.45 3.40
N THR A 126 -25.49 -27.40 3.95
CA THR A 126 -25.42 -27.75 5.37
C THR A 126 -24.99 -29.19 5.49
N VAL A 127 -24.04 -29.43 6.39
CA VAL A 127 -23.40 -30.73 6.56
C VAL A 127 -23.51 -31.15 8.01
N ASP A 128 -24.03 -32.36 8.22
CA ASP A 128 -24.03 -33.00 9.53
C ASP A 128 -22.66 -33.58 9.82
N PRO A 129 -22.09 -33.30 11.01
CA PRO A 129 -20.77 -33.81 11.36
C PRO A 129 -20.79 -35.28 11.80
N PRO A 130 -19.66 -35.98 11.72
CA PRO A 130 -19.48 -37.24 12.42
C PRO A 130 -19.54 -37.07 13.95
N ALA A 131 -19.73 -38.18 14.66
CA ALA A 131 -19.71 -38.18 16.11
C ALA A 131 -18.37 -37.67 16.66
N ASN A 132 -18.42 -36.96 17.80
CA ASN A 132 -17.25 -36.40 18.50
C ASN A 132 -16.47 -35.33 17.74
N VAL A 133 -17.10 -34.64 16.78
CA VAL A 133 -16.47 -33.50 16.12
C VAL A 133 -16.25 -32.36 17.12
N TRP A 134 -15.06 -31.79 17.10
CA TRP A 134 -14.75 -30.56 17.80
C TRP A 134 -14.88 -29.35 16.87
N TYR A 135 -14.17 -29.37 15.75
CA TYR A 135 -14.19 -28.33 14.72
C TYR A 135 -14.06 -28.94 13.31
N ALA A 136 -14.29 -28.11 12.30
CA ALA A 136 -14.11 -28.47 10.90
C ALA A 136 -13.37 -27.35 10.14
N MET A 137 -12.66 -27.75 9.08
CA MET A 137 -11.92 -26.89 8.17
C MET A 137 -12.22 -27.25 6.72
N LEU A 138 -12.12 -26.26 5.83
CA LEU A 138 -12.13 -26.45 4.38
C LEU A 138 -10.68 -26.54 3.90
N ASP A 139 -10.36 -27.56 3.10
CA ASP A 139 -9.05 -27.72 2.44
C ASP A 139 -7.84 -27.43 3.37
N PRO A 140 -7.66 -28.20 4.47
CA PRO A 140 -6.58 -27.94 5.43
C PRO A 140 -5.17 -28.16 4.84
N ASP A 141 -5.06 -28.84 3.69
CA ASP A 141 -3.78 -29.09 3.00
C ASP A 141 -3.46 -28.02 1.94
N GLU A 142 -4.29 -26.98 1.83
CA GLU A 142 -4.06 -25.80 1.01
C GLU A 142 -3.98 -26.01 -0.52
N HIS A 143 -4.79 -26.90 -1.08
CA HIS A 143 -4.86 -27.13 -2.53
C HIS A 143 -5.88 -26.22 -3.25
N MET A 144 -6.97 -25.83 -2.57
CA MET A 144 -8.06 -25.04 -3.14
C MET A 144 -7.61 -23.60 -3.42
N PRO A 145 -7.85 -23.03 -4.61
CA PRO A 145 -7.50 -21.66 -4.97
C PRO A 145 -8.45 -20.63 -4.33
N ASP A 146 -8.62 -20.72 -3.01
CA ASP A 146 -9.46 -19.84 -2.21
C ASP A 146 -8.78 -18.48 -2.00
N VAL A 147 -9.47 -17.40 -2.34
CA VAL A 147 -8.93 -16.03 -2.24
C VAL A 147 -8.89 -15.51 -0.79
N ASN A 148 -9.58 -16.15 0.15
CA ASN A 148 -9.69 -15.74 1.54
C ASN A 148 -9.73 -16.92 2.51
N ARG A 149 -8.64 -17.68 2.63
CA ARG A 149 -8.52 -18.82 3.57
C ARG A 149 -8.82 -18.54 5.05
N THR A 150 -8.91 -17.28 5.47
CA THR A 150 -9.12 -16.90 6.87
C THR A 150 -10.51 -17.24 7.43
N ASN A 151 -11.47 -17.56 6.57
CA ASN A 151 -12.84 -17.98 6.90
C ASN A 151 -13.06 -19.51 6.72
N ASN A 152 -11.99 -20.26 6.41
CA ASN A 152 -12.06 -21.71 6.11
C ASN A 152 -11.99 -22.61 7.34
N SER A 153 -12.07 -22.05 8.55
CA SER A 153 -12.10 -22.84 9.78
C SER A 153 -13.13 -22.31 10.77
N THR A 154 -13.80 -23.26 11.44
CA THR A 154 -14.70 -22.97 12.57
C THR A 154 -13.96 -22.74 13.89
N ARG A 155 -12.65 -22.98 13.92
CA ARG A 155 -11.74 -22.75 15.05
C ARG A 155 -10.63 -21.79 14.63
N LYS A 156 -10.24 -20.90 15.53
CA LYS A 156 -9.05 -20.04 15.37
C LYS A 156 -8.21 -20.07 16.63
N GLU A 157 -7.09 -20.77 16.58
CA GLU A 157 -6.06 -20.69 17.60
C GLU A 157 -5.28 -19.37 17.51
N THR A 158 -4.40 -19.11 18.46
CA THR A 158 -3.49 -17.95 18.41
C THR A 158 -2.08 -18.43 18.66
N HIS A 159 -1.22 -18.19 17.68
CA HIS A 159 0.18 -18.57 17.71
C HIS A 159 1.05 -17.31 17.68
N PHE A 160 2.16 -17.35 18.41
CA PHE A 160 3.13 -16.27 18.46
C PHE A 160 4.44 -16.72 17.84
N HIS A 161 4.84 -16.05 16.77
CA HIS A 161 6.01 -16.43 15.98
C HIS A 161 7.09 -15.35 16.09
N PHE A 162 8.28 -15.74 16.52
CA PHE A 162 9.44 -14.85 16.54
C PHE A 162 10.01 -14.78 15.13
N ILE A 163 9.74 -13.68 14.42
CA ILE A 163 10.13 -13.46 13.02
C ILE A 163 9.53 -14.52 12.09
N TRP A 164 8.59 -14.09 11.24
CA TRP A 164 8.03 -14.83 10.09
C TRP A 164 8.11 -16.37 10.11
N ASP A 165 6.98 -17.00 10.44
CA ASP A 165 6.73 -18.41 10.14
C ASP A 165 5.75 -18.56 8.96
N GLN A 166 5.66 -19.76 8.37
CA GLN A 166 4.70 -20.05 7.31
C GLN A 166 3.27 -19.80 7.86
N PRO A 167 2.47 -18.92 7.22
CA PRO A 167 1.12 -18.63 7.70
C PRO A 167 0.24 -19.87 7.59
N THR A 168 -0.54 -20.13 8.63
CA THR A 168 -1.59 -21.17 8.62
C THR A 168 -2.88 -20.66 7.97
N TYR A 169 -3.07 -19.33 7.91
CA TYR A 169 -4.25 -18.62 7.40
C TYR A 169 -5.55 -18.79 8.20
N TYR A 170 -5.84 -19.97 8.73
CA TYR A 170 -7.03 -20.23 9.55
C TYR A 170 -6.86 -19.86 11.02
N ASP A 171 -5.63 -19.90 11.56
CA ASP A 171 -5.33 -19.45 12.92
C ASP A 171 -4.90 -17.98 12.96
N ARG A 172 -4.80 -17.43 14.18
CA ARG A 172 -4.29 -16.08 14.42
C ARG A 172 -2.79 -16.14 14.60
N ASP A 173 -2.06 -16.06 13.49
CA ASP A 173 -0.60 -16.00 13.49
C ASP A 173 -0.10 -14.58 13.78
N ILE A 174 0.33 -14.35 15.03
CA ILE A 174 0.88 -13.07 15.50
C ILE A 174 2.40 -13.16 15.43
N ASN A 175 2.98 -12.52 14.43
CA ASN A 175 4.42 -12.39 14.31
C ASN A 175 4.90 -11.25 15.21
N TYR A 176 6.07 -11.40 15.81
CA TYR A 176 6.69 -10.33 16.58
C TYR A 176 8.19 -10.21 16.31
N ILE A 177 8.69 -8.97 16.35
CA ILE A 177 10.10 -8.65 16.17
C ILE A 177 10.48 -7.43 17.03
N PRO A 178 11.65 -7.41 17.67
CA PRO A 178 12.19 -6.19 18.27
C PRO A 178 12.26 -5.06 17.24
N TRP A 179 11.86 -3.85 17.62
CA TRP A 179 11.81 -2.72 16.72
C TRP A 179 12.50 -1.50 17.32
N LEU A 180 13.18 -0.76 16.44
CA LEU A 180 13.92 0.45 16.76
C LEU A 180 13.40 1.58 15.87
N SER A 181 13.08 2.72 16.48
CA SER A 181 12.69 3.93 15.75
C SER A 181 13.56 5.09 16.20
N TYR A 182 13.81 6.06 15.31
CA TYR A 182 14.52 7.28 15.66
C TYR A 182 13.80 8.52 15.13
N ASN A 183 13.62 9.49 16.02
CA ASN A 183 13.35 10.88 15.67
C ASN A 183 13.93 11.79 16.76
N TYR A 184 14.20 13.05 16.44
CA TYR A 184 14.90 13.95 17.35
C TYR A 184 14.12 14.22 18.65
N TYR A 185 12.79 14.26 18.60
CA TYR A 185 11.96 14.52 19.78
C TYR A 185 11.95 13.33 20.76
N ASN A 186 11.74 12.11 20.29
CA ASN A 186 11.69 10.90 21.12
C ASN A 186 13.06 10.23 21.33
N GLY A 187 14.10 10.63 20.60
CA GLY A 187 15.40 9.95 20.63
C GLY A 187 15.30 8.59 19.94
N LEU A 188 15.61 7.52 20.67
CA LEU A 188 15.59 6.14 20.16
C LEU A 188 14.60 5.27 20.97
N PRO A 189 13.28 5.41 20.76
CA PRO A 189 12.30 4.53 21.40
C PRO A 189 12.55 3.07 21.05
N LEU A 190 12.48 2.22 22.07
CA LEU A 190 12.67 0.78 21.96
C LEU A 190 11.34 0.06 22.16
N GLY A 191 11.03 -0.94 21.35
CA GLY A 191 9.84 -1.73 21.55
C GLY A 191 9.78 -3.01 20.75
N MET A 192 8.58 -3.55 20.62
CA MET A 192 8.28 -4.74 19.84
C MET A 192 7.20 -4.40 18.82
N MET A 193 7.42 -4.80 17.58
CA MET A 193 6.38 -4.78 16.56
C MET A 193 5.68 -6.14 16.56
N PHE A 194 4.37 -6.12 16.68
CA PHE A 194 3.49 -7.26 16.47
C PHE A 194 2.74 -7.06 15.17
N PHE A 195 2.61 -8.11 14.35
CA PHE A 195 1.90 -7.99 13.08
C PHE A 195 1.28 -9.32 12.62
N MET A 196 0.21 -9.19 11.84
CA MET A 196 -0.52 -10.30 11.23
C MET A 196 -1.01 -9.90 9.83
N GLY A 197 -1.16 -10.87 8.93
CA GLY A 197 -1.78 -10.66 7.61
C GLY A 197 -0.98 -9.81 6.63
N LEU A 198 0.35 -9.68 6.81
CA LEU A 198 1.23 -8.96 5.88
C LEU A 198 1.66 -9.80 4.66
N VAL A 199 1.24 -11.07 4.59
CA VAL A 199 1.59 -12.01 3.51
C VAL A 199 0.41 -12.21 2.55
N PRO A 200 0.66 -12.57 1.27
CA PRO A 200 -0.40 -12.90 0.31
C PRO A 200 -1.37 -13.94 0.89
N GLY A 201 -2.67 -13.85 0.57
CA GLY A 201 -3.71 -14.75 1.07
C GLY A 201 -4.56 -14.18 2.21
N TYR A 202 -4.11 -13.12 2.88
CA TYR A 202 -4.95 -12.41 3.85
C TYR A 202 -5.74 -11.25 3.19
N SER A 203 -7.00 -11.12 3.61
CA SER A 203 -7.87 -9.99 3.27
C SER A 203 -7.66 -8.78 4.18
N TYR A 204 -6.79 -8.88 5.18
CA TYR A 204 -6.47 -7.81 6.11
C TYR A 204 -5.00 -7.86 6.53
N SER A 205 -4.50 -6.75 7.05
CA SER A 205 -3.26 -6.71 7.82
C SER A 205 -3.44 -5.88 9.08
N THR A 206 -2.78 -6.28 10.15
CA THR A 206 -2.79 -5.53 11.42
C THR A 206 -1.36 -5.44 11.94
N SER A 207 -0.96 -4.26 12.42
CA SER A 207 0.28 -4.07 13.15
C SER A 207 0.07 -3.25 14.41
N LEU A 208 0.84 -3.58 15.44
CA LEU A 208 0.84 -2.92 16.74
C LEU A 208 2.30 -2.76 17.19
N LEU A 209 2.71 -1.53 17.48
CA LEU A 209 4.07 -1.18 17.85
C LEU A 209 4.06 -0.37 19.16
N PRO A 210 4.00 -1.01 20.34
CA PRO A 210 4.30 -0.38 21.61
C PRO A 210 5.80 -0.15 21.76
N MET A 211 6.18 1.03 22.23
CA MET A 211 7.57 1.40 22.50
C MET A 211 7.68 2.22 23.78
N TRP A 212 8.82 2.08 24.47
CA TRP A 212 9.23 2.94 25.56
C TRP A 212 10.07 4.11 25.02
N ASP A 213 9.58 5.33 25.21
CA ASP A 213 10.34 6.55 24.93
C ASP A 213 11.19 6.92 26.15
N ASN A 214 12.48 6.55 26.09
CA ASN A 214 13.40 6.81 27.19
C ASN A 214 13.67 8.32 27.40
N LYS A 215 13.52 9.15 26.36
CA LYS A 215 13.80 10.58 26.46
C LYS A 215 12.68 11.33 27.17
N ASN A 216 11.43 10.94 26.90
CA ASN A 216 10.25 11.60 27.47
C ASN A 216 9.54 10.78 28.56
N GLN A 217 10.09 9.61 28.93
CA GLN A 217 9.61 8.74 30.02
C GLN A 217 8.13 8.36 29.89
N LYS A 218 7.72 7.95 28.68
CA LYS A 218 6.32 7.58 28.39
C LYS A 218 6.23 6.45 27.37
N ILE A 219 5.10 5.74 27.40
CA ILE A 219 4.76 4.79 26.34
C ILE A 219 4.31 5.56 25.10
N VAL A 220 4.88 5.19 23.97
CA VAL A 220 4.57 5.68 22.64
C VAL A 220 4.31 4.50 21.72
N GLY A 221 3.70 4.74 20.57
CA GLY A 221 3.46 3.64 19.65
C GLY A 221 2.55 3.95 18.49
N ARG A 222 2.31 2.90 17.70
CA ARG A 222 1.46 2.94 16.52
C ARG A 222 0.62 1.68 16.45
N PHE A 223 -0.58 1.84 15.91
CA PHE A 223 -1.47 0.77 15.53
C PHE A 223 -1.94 1.04 14.09
N SER A 224 -1.95 0.00 13.26
CA SER A 224 -2.46 0.06 11.90
C SER A 224 -3.30 -1.18 11.64
N HIS A 225 -4.49 -1.01 11.07
CA HIS A 225 -5.31 -2.09 10.58
C HIS A 225 -5.80 -1.74 9.19
N ARG A 226 -5.45 -2.55 8.20
CA ARG A 226 -5.92 -2.42 6.82
C ARG A 226 -6.79 -3.61 6.50
N ARG A 227 -7.93 -3.38 5.87
CA ARG A 227 -8.83 -4.42 5.39
C ARG A 227 -9.15 -4.16 3.93
N LYS A 228 -8.86 -5.15 3.08
CA LYS A 228 -9.35 -5.20 1.71
C LYS A 228 -10.86 -5.41 1.73
N LEU A 229 -11.53 -4.73 0.84
CA LEU A 229 -12.96 -4.82 0.64
C LEU A 229 -13.21 -5.51 -0.70
N ASN A 230 -14.37 -6.15 -0.82
CA ASN A 230 -14.76 -6.80 -2.06
C ASN A 230 -14.83 -5.76 -3.18
N SER A 231 -14.54 -6.20 -4.40
CA SER A 231 -14.73 -5.38 -5.58
C SER A 231 -16.19 -4.95 -5.70
N ASN A 232 -16.43 -3.83 -6.37
CA ASN A 232 -17.77 -3.32 -6.61
C ASN A 232 -17.85 -2.62 -7.97
N ASN A 233 -19.05 -2.14 -8.34
CA ASN A 233 -19.28 -1.50 -9.63
C ASN A 233 -18.45 -0.24 -9.90
N TRP A 234 -17.80 0.34 -8.88
CA TRP A 234 -16.97 1.54 -9.00
C TRP A 234 -15.48 1.25 -8.91
N PHE A 235 -15.08 0.22 -8.17
CA PHE A 235 -13.68 -0.06 -7.85
C PHE A 235 -13.34 -1.53 -8.03
N ASN A 236 -12.25 -1.77 -8.77
CA ASN A 236 -11.68 -3.10 -8.99
C ASN A 236 -11.09 -3.65 -7.69
N GLU A 237 -10.35 -2.81 -6.96
CA GLU A 237 -9.86 -3.12 -5.62
C GLU A 237 -10.17 -1.94 -4.70
N SER A 238 -10.53 -2.22 -3.45
CA SER A 238 -10.65 -1.18 -2.45
C SER A 238 -10.18 -1.66 -1.08
N ASP A 239 -9.76 -0.72 -0.25
CA ASP A 239 -9.37 -0.99 1.12
C ASP A 239 -9.73 0.16 2.06
N ILE A 240 -9.92 -0.19 3.32
CA ILE A 240 -10.04 0.75 4.42
C ILE A 240 -8.90 0.52 5.40
N THR A 241 -8.27 1.61 5.81
CA THR A 241 -7.11 1.60 6.70
C THR A 241 -7.39 2.49 7.91
N TYR A 242 -7.23 1.93 9.10
CA TYR A 242 -7.33 2.60 10.39
C TYR A 242 -5.93 2.71 10.99
N LYS A 243 -5.51 3.92 11.36
CA LYS A 243 -4.22 4.17 12.00
C LYS A 243 -4.43 4.95 13.28
N VAL A 244 -3.74 4.57 14.33
CA VAL A 244 -3.64 5.32 15.59
C VAL A 244 -2.18 5.45 15.94
N ALA A 245 -1.74 6.64 16.34
CA ALA A 245 -0.36 6.88 16.68
C ALA A 245 -0.25 7.86 17.84
N GLN A 246 0.68 7.57 18.74
CA GLN A 246 1.19 8.48 19.75
C GLN A 246 2.72 8.46 19.69
N LEU A 247 3.32 9.35 18.91
CA LEU A 247 4.76 9.45 18.67
C LEU A 247 5.08 10.81 18.03
N GLU A 248 6.34 11.27 18.08
CA GLU A 248 6.80 12.48 17.38
C GLU A 248 6.05 13.77 17.78
N GLY A 249 5.54 13.82 19.02
CA GLY A 249 4.75 14.96 19.49
C GLY A 249 3.30 14.99 19.01
N ARG A 250 2.86 13.96 18.27
CA ARG A 250 1.48 13.77 17.83
C ARG A 250 0.81 12.67 18.63
N ALA A 251 -0.44 12.89 19.02
CA ALA A 251 -1.38 11.86 19.42
C ALA A 251 -2.65 11.96 18.55
N GLY A 252 -3.06 10.87 17.91
CA GLY A 252 -4.26 10.89 17.08
C GLY A 252 -4.43 9.67 16.19
N GLY A 253 -5.35 9.76 15.23
CA GLY A 253 -5.66 8.66 14.35
C GLY A 253 -6.16 9.12 12.98
N ARG A 254 -6.18 8.18 12.03
CA ARG A 254 -6.64 8.39 10.67
C ARG A 254 -7.43 7.19 10.20
N ILE A 255 -8.56 7.44 9.54
CA ILE A 255 -9.29 6.46 8.75
C ILE A 255 -9.10 6.85 7.29
N ASN A 256 -8.72 5.91 6.44
CA ASN A 256 -8.49 6.16 5.03
C ASN A 256 -9.16 5.07 4.20
N TYR A 257 -10.07 5.46 3.31
CA TYR A 257 -10.59 4.62 2.25
C TYR A 257 -9.82 4.88 0.97
N SER A 258 -9.48 3.82 0.23
CA SER A 258 -8.85 3.90 -1.09
C SER A 258 -9.54 2.92 -2.03
N GLY A 259 -9.87 3.37 -3.24
CA GLY A 259 -10.45 2.53 -4.28
C GLY A 259 -9.76 2.75 -5.62
N THR A 260 -9.40 1.68 -6.31
CA THR A 260 -8.76 1.71 -7.62
C THR A 260 -9.76 1.35 -8.72
N MET A 261 -9.63 1.98 -9.88
CA MET A 261 -10.51 1.78 -11.03
C MET A 261 -9.70 1.76 -12.33
N GLY A 262 -10.18 1.02 -13.33
CA GLY A 262 -9.51 0.88 -14.62
C GLY A 262 -8.40 -0.16 -14.61
N GLU A 263 -7.58 -0.16 -15.65
CA GLU A 263 -6.58 -1.21 -15.90
C GLU A 263 -5.15 -0.71 -15.64
N ASP A 264 -4.17 -1.63 -15.61
CA ASP A 264 -2.74 -1.33 -15.41
C ASP A 264 -2.17 -0.21 -16.29
N SER A 265 -2.74 -0.01 -17.49
CA SER A 265 -2.31 1.02 -18.44
C SER A 265 -2.95 2.39 -18.19
N SER A 266 -4.08 2.43 -17.49
CA SER A 266 -4.90 3.60 -17.19
C SER A 266 -5.60 3.39 -15.84
N LEU A 267 -4.86 3.64 -14.77
CA LEU A 267 -5.29 3.35 -13.40
C LEU A 267 -5.72 4.64 -12.69
N GLY A 268 -6.96 4.68 -12.25
CA GLY A 268 -7.48 5.69 -11.33
C GLY A 268 -7.45 5.20 -9.89
N THR A 269 -7.20 6.10 -8.94
CA THR A 269 -7.26 5.85 -7.50
C THR A 269 -7.99 7.00 -6.84
N PHE A 270 -9.13 6.69 -6.23
CA PHE A 270 -9.86 7.60 -5.37
C PHE A 270 -9.48 7.33 -3.91
N SER A 271 -9.33 8.39 -3.12
CA SER A 271 -9.03 8.29 -1.70
C SER A 271 -9.86 9.27 -0.89
N PHE A 272 -10.32 8.82 0.27
CA PHE A 272 -11.01 9.61 1.26
C PHE A 272 -10.38 9.36 2.62
N GLY A 273 -10.03 10.43 3.33
CA GLY A 273 -9.36 10.38 4.62
C GLY A 273 -10.07 11.22 5.66
N ILE A 274 -10.17 10.70 6.88
CA ILE A 274 -10.53 11.45 8.08
C ILE A 274 -9.33 11.37 9.02
N ASN A 275 -8.79 12.51 9.43
CA ASN A 275 -7.64 12.59 10.33
C ASN A 275 -8.00 13.43 11.56
N TYR A 276 -7.65 12.90 12.72
CA TYR A 276 -7.64 13.63 13.98
C TYR A 276 -6.22 13.63 14.52
N SER A 277 -5.72 14.80 14.91
CA SER A 277 -4.40 14.91 15.52
C SER A 277 -4.37 15.97 16.63
N ARG A 278 -3.65 15.66 17.70
CA ARG A 278 -3.28 16.58 18.76
C ARG A 278 -1.77 16.74 18.73
N LEU A 279 -1.32 17.98 18.58
CA LEU A 279 0.07 18.34 18.37
C LEU A 279 0.64 19.08 19.59
N ASP A 280 1.71 18.55 20.15
CA ASP A 280 2.44 19.09 21.30
C ASP A 280 3.41 20.20 20.87
N SER A 281 3.28 21.39 21.45
CA SER A 281 4.13 22.56 21.14
C SER A 281 5.59 22.38 21.55
N THR A 282 5.89 21.48 22.48
CA THR A 282 7.27 21.21 22.93
C THR A 282 8.05 20.35 21.94
N ALA A 283 7.32 19.65 21.06
CA ALA A 283 7.83 18.66 20.13
C ALA A 283 7.99 19.17 18.69
N LEU A 284 7.64 20.42 18.43
CA LEU A 284 7.53 20.97 17.08
C LEU A 284 8.22 22.33 16.98
N ASP A 285 8.65 22.67 15.77
CA ASP A 285 9.09 24.00 15.41
C ASP A 285 7.86 24.91 15.24
N ASN A 286 7.62 25.78 16.23
CA ASN A 286 6.48 26.68 16.25
C ASN A 286 6.52 27.75 15.15
N SER A 287 7.60 27.89 14.39
CA SER A 287 7.65 28.75 13.20
C SER A 287 6.90 28.14 12.01
N ILE A 288 6.83 26.80 11.93
CA ILE A 288 6.22 26.06 10.81
C ILE A 288 5.11 25.08 11.22
N TYR A 289 4.93 24.83 12.51
CA TYR A 289 3.80 24.07 13.06
C TYR A 289 2.95 24.94 13.98
N SER A 290 1.67 24.60 14.01
CA SER A 290 0.73 25.12 15.00
C SER A 290 0.38 23.97 15.93
N SER A 291 0.58 24.13 17.24
CA SER A 291 0.16 23.15 18.24
C SER A 291 -1.35 23.18 18.45
N GLY A 292 -1.94 22.14 19.03
CA GLY A 292 -3.37 22.08 19.30
C GLY A 292 -4.04 20.86 18.68
N THR A 293 -5.36 20.92 18.53
CA THR A 293 -6.17 19.81 18.02
C THR A 293 -6.71 20.13 16.63
N TYR A 294 -6.53 19.21 15.69
CA TYR A 294 -6.91 19.36 14.31
C TYR A 294 -7.74 18.18 13.84
N GLN A 295 -8.83 18.49 13.14
CA GLN A 295 -9.66 17.55 12.41
C GLN A 295 -9.54 17.90 10.92
N LEU A 296 -9.34 16.89 10.08
CA LEU A 296 -9.09 17.07 8.66
C LEU A 296 -9.85 16.02 7.86
N LEU A 297 -10.62 16.48 6.89
CA LEU A 297 -11.12 15.65 5.80
C LEU A 297 -10.21 15.81 4.60
N GLU A 298 -9.86 14.70 3.95
CA GLU A 298 -8.99 14.66 2.79
C GLU A 298 -9.70 13.90 1.66
N PHE A 299 -9.79 14.51 0.49
CA PHE A 299 -10.26 13.87 -0.73
C PHE A 299 -9.13 13.92 -1.74
N GLY A 300 -8.81 12.79 -2.35
CA GLY A 300 -7.74 12.71 -3.33
C GLY A 300 -8.16 11.87 -4.53
N TYR A 301 -7.79 12.33 -5.71
CA TYR A 301 -7.90 11.55 -6.94
C TYR A 301 -6.54 11.52 -7.62
N LEU A 302 -6.05 10.33 -7.96
CA LEU A 302 -4.83 10.12 -8.73
C LEU A 302 -5.19 9.30 -9.95
N HIS A 303 -4.88 9.78 -11.15
CA HIS A 303 -5.00 9.01 -12.38
C HIS A 303 -3.62 8.87 -13.02
N SER A 304 -3.28 7.66 -13.45
CA SER A 304 -2.00 7.36 -14.09
C SER A 304 -2.19 6.62 -15.41
N TRP A 305 -1.61 7.17 -16.48
CA TRP A 305 -1.56 6.57 -17.81
C TRP A 305 -0.13 6.11 -18.12
N ARG A 306 0.01 4.86 -18.60
CA ARG A 306 1.31 4.27 -18.95
C ARG A 306 1.27 3.69 -20.36
N LYS A 307 2.12 4.23 -21.24
CA LYS A 307 2.27 3.69 -22.59
C LYS A 307 3.30 2.55 -22.58
N LYS A 308 2.82 1.30 -22.60
CA LYS A 308 3.63 0.07 -22.41
C LYS A 308 4.90 0.00 -23.27
N LYS A 309 4.90 0.51 -24.52
CA LYS A 309 6.05 0.40 -25.44
C LYS A 309 7.12 1.49 -25.35
N SER A 310 6.81 2.71 -24.87
CA SER A 310 7.77 3.84 -24.88
C SER A 310 8.38 4.17 -23.51
N GLY A 311 7.82 3.63 -22.43
CA GLY A 311 8.20 4.00 -21.06
C GLY A 311 7.79 5.42 -20.67
N ASN A 312 7.02 6.11 -21.52
CA ASN A 312 6.40 7.38 -21.18
C ASN A 312 5.24 7.10 -20.23
N TRP A 313 5.13 7.92 -19.20
CA TRP A 313 4.00 7.87 -18.28
C TRP A 313 3.56 9.28 -17.95
N PHE A 314 2.27 9.41 -17.74
CA PHE A 314 1.62 10.62 -17.32
C PHE A 314 0.82 10.28 -16.07
N SER A 315 0.84 11.15 -15.07
CA SER A 315 -0.09 11.08 -13.96
C SER A 315 -0.63 12.46 -13.66
N PHE A 316 -1.89 12.48 -13.28
CA PHE A 316 -2.60 13.63 -12.79
C PHE A 316 -3.07 13.32 -11.38
N ASN A 317 -2.93 14.28 -10.47
CA ASN A 317 -3.54 14.21 -9.15
C ASN A 317 -4.31 15.48 -8.84
N SER A 318 -5.40 15.33 -8.11
CA SER A 318 -6.11 16.42 -7.46
C SER A 318 -6.32 16.07 -6.00
N GLY A 319 -6.35 17.09 -5.16
CA GLY A 319 -6.53 16.93 -3.72
C GLY A 319 -7.30 18.09 -3.12
N VAL A 320 -8.27 17.78 -2.28
CA VAL A 320 -9.00 18.73 -1.45
C VAL A 320 -8.78 18.36 0.02
N LYS A 321 -8.47 19.35 0.84
CA LYS A 321 -8.38 19.18 2.30
C LYS A 321 -9.32 20.18 2.96
N ILE A 322 -10.04 19.76 3.98
CA ILE A 322 -11.00 20.59 4.71
C ILE A 322 -10.73 20.42 6.20
N GLY A 323 -10.39 21.52 6.86
CA GLY A 323 -10.20 21.57 8.31
C GLY A 323 -11.08 22.63 8.94
N ASN A 324 -10.95 22.80 10.25
CA ASN A 324 -11.68 23.86 10.95
C ASN A 324 -11.12 25.23 10.55
N GLY A 325 -11.93 26.06 9.88
CA GLY A 325 -11.53 27.41 9.46
C GLY A 325 -10.63 27.48 8.24
N PHE A 326 -10.38 26.36 7.55
CA PHE A 326 -9.67 26.39 6.26
C PHE A 326 -10.06 25.24 5.32
N SER A 327 -9.90 25.48 4.03
CA SER A 327 -9.95 24.43 3.02
C SER A 327 -8.98 24.71 1.87
N THR A 328 -8.37 23.67 1.32
CA THR A 328 -7.39 23.76 0.24
C THR A 328 -7.81 22.94 -0.95
N ALA A 329 -7.49 23.40 -2.16
CA ALA A 329 -7.54 22.60 -3.37
C ALA A 329 -6.19 22.64 -4.08
N SER A 330 -5.80 21.51 -4.65
CA SER A 330 -4.55 21.39 -5.40
C SER A 330 -4.71 20.45 -6.59
N LEU A 331 -3.95 20.76 -7.63
CA LEU A 331 -3.79 19.99 -8.84
C LEU A 331 -2.30 19.72 -9.06
N GLY A 332 -1.98 18.53 -9.55
CA GLY A 332 -0.62 18.15 -9.87
C GLY A 332 -0.57 17.29 -11.11
N ALA A 333 0.50 17.42 -11.87
CA ALA A 333 0.81 16.55 -12.99
C ALA A 333 2.26 16.09 -12.90
N LYS A 334 2.53 14.82 -13.19
CA LYS A 334 3.88 14.30 -13.41
C LYS A 334 3.93 13.67 -14.79
N ILE A 335 4.89 14.11 -15.59
CA ILE A 335 5.08 13.71 -16.98
C ILE A 335 6.48 13.13 -17.09
N ARG A 336 6.63 11.94 -17.68
CA ARG A 336 7.92 11.42 -18.13
C ARG A 336 7.90 11.25 -19.64
N LEU A 337 8.80 11.97 -20.30
CA LEU A 337 9.02 11.92 -21.72
C LEU A 337 10.38 11.28 -21.97
N ASN A 338 10.42 10.10 -22.58
CA ASN A 338 11.63 9.49 -23.09
C ASN A 338 11.70 9.76 -24.60
N PHE A 339 12.71 10.51 -25.04
CA PHE A 339 12.97 10.77 -26.46
C PHE A 339 13.78 9.62 -27.08
N THR A 340 14.72 9.06 -26.32
CA THR A 340 15.45 7.82 -26.64
C THR A 340 15.55 6.92 -25.39
N LYS A 341 16.21 5.76 -25.50
CA LYS A 341 16.48 4.88 -24.33
C LYS A 341 17.29 5.56 -23.23
N LYS A 342 18.12 6.55 -23.56
CA LYS A 342 19.04 7.24 -22.62
C LYS A 342 18.67 8.71 -22.37
N ILE A 343 17.89 9.32 -23.26
CA ILE A 343 17.54 10.73 -23.19
C ILE A 343 16.05 10.85 -22.91
N GLY A 344 15.73 11.46 -21.78
CA GLY A 344 14.39 11.77 -21.36
C GLY A 344 14.36 12.91 -20.36
N MET A 345 13.16 13.22 -19.90
CA MET A 345 12.89 14.30 -18.97
C MET A 345 11.67 13.92 -18.13
N LYS A 346 11.74 14.21 -16.84
CA LYS A 346 10.57 14.23 -15.95
C LYS A 346 10.20 15.67 -15.69
N VAL A 347 8.92 15.96 -15.76
CA VAL A 347 8.36 17.27 -15.42
C VAL A 347 7.28 17.06 -14.39
N ARG A 348 7.33 17.83 -13.30
CA ARG A 348 6.25 17.93 -12.32
C ARG A 348 5.70 19.34 -12.36
N ILE A 349 4.39 19.44 -12.45
CA ILE A 349 3.64 20.68 -12.29
C ILE A 349 2.77 20.50 -11.05
N TRP A 350 2.68 21.55 -10.23
CA TRP A 350 1.77 21.61 -9.11
C TRP A 350 1.18 23.02 -9.01
N ALA A 351 -0.09 23.12 -8.70
CA ALA A 351 -0.76 24.38 -8.42
C ALA A 351 -1.82 24.14 -7.34
N GLY A 352 -1.95 25.06 -6.41
CA GLY A 352 -2.92 24.93 -5.33
C GLY A 352 -3.05 26.18 -4.50
N GLY A 353 -4.11 26.24 -3.72
CA GLY A 353 -4.40 27.37 -2.86
C GLY A 353 -5.53 27.07 -1.91
N PHE A 354 -5.98 28.11 -1.22
CA PHE A 354 -7.02 28.02 -0.21
C PHE A 354 -8.34 28.54 -0.76
N ILE A 355 -9.42 27.84 -0.42
CA ILE A 355 -10.80 28.23 -0.72
C ILE A 355 -11.40 28.95 0.49
N ASP A 356 -11.09 28.47 1.70
CA ASP A 356 -11.31 29.17 2.97
C ASP A 356 -9.94 29.25 3.68
N ASP A 357 -9.57 30.43 4.14
CA ASP A 357 -8.28 30.73 4.74
C ASP A 357 -8.39 31.50 6.08
N LYS A 358 -9.58 31.50 6.70
CA LYS A 358 -9.84 32.22 7.97
C LYS A 358 -8.88 31.84 9.10
N ASP A 359 -8.60 30.55 9.25
CA ASP A 359 -7.70 30.02 10.27
C ASP A 359 -6.86 28.87 9.71
N VAL A 360 -5.82 29.23 8.94
CA VAL A 360 -4.88 28.26 8.36
C VAL A 360 -3.74 27.94 9.34
N PRO A 361 -3.67 26.70 9.87
CA PRO A 361 -2.55 26.30 10.71
C PRO A 361 -1.25 26.27 9.90
N LYS A 362 -0.12 26.64 10.51
CA LYS A 362 1.16 26.86 9.81
C LYS A 362 1.58 25.67 8.95
N HIS A 363 1.44 24.46 9.48
CA HIS A 363 1.85 23.22 8.81
C HIS A 363 0.98 22.85 7.60
N PHE A 364 -0.20 23.46 7.44
CA PHE A 364 -1.04 23.28 6.26
C PHE A 364 -0.80 24.33 5.17
N ARG A 365 -0.03 25.39 5.45
CA ARG A 365 0.31 26.42 4.45
C ARG A 365 1.10 25.84 3.28
N SER A 366 1.00 26.49 2.14
CA SER A 366 1.78 26.14 0.95
C SER A 366 3.19 26.70 1.08
N TYR A 367 4.13 25.84 1.47
CA TYR A 367 5.55 26.17 1.55
C TYR A 367 6.23 26.07 0.18
N LEU A 368 7.02 27.09 -0.19
CA LEU A 368 7.71 27.09 -1.49
C LEU A 368 8.76 25.99 -1.59
N SER A 369 9.52 25.78 -0.51
CA SER A 369 10.72 24.92 -0.46
C SER A 369 10.47 23.43 -0.17
N GLY A 370 9.26 22.94 -0.46
CA GLY A 370 8.81 21.59 -0.10
C GLY A 370 7.81 21.61 1.06
N GLY A 371 7.35 20.44 1.50
CA GLY A 371 6.36 20.32 2.58
C GLY A 371 6.94 20.02 3.95
N VAL A 372 6.04 20.02 4.93
CA VAL A 372 6.34 19.70 6.33
C VAL A 372 5.60 18.46 6.82
N ASP A 373 4.90 17.72 5.95
CA ASP A 373 4.10 16.55 6.32
C ASP A 373 3.09 16.84 7.46
N PRO A 374 2.02 17.61 7.16
CA PRO A 374 1.06 18.06 8.17
C PRO A 374 0.31 16.93 8.87
N THR A 375 0.20 15.76 8.23
CA THR A 375 -0.61 14.63 8.72
C THR A 375 0.21 13.55 9.40
N PHE A 376 1.54 13.75 9.54
CA PHE A 376 2.47 12.80 10.14
C PHE A 376 2.40 11.44 9.45
N SER A 377 2.43 11.49 8.11
CA SER A 377 2.34 10.34 7.21
C SER A 377 3.71 9.86 6.73
N ARG A 378 4.76 10.66 6.91
CA ARG A 378 6.12 10.39 6.41
C ARG A 378 7.11 10.32 7.57
N LEU A 379 8.20 9.60 7.34
CA LEU A 379 9.33 9.61 8.27
C LEU A 379 9.95 11.01 8.25
N VAL A 380 9.92 11.70 9.39
CA VAL A 380 10.59 13.00 9.56
C VAL A 380 11.53 12.90 10.73
N LEU A 381 12.83 13.05 10.45
CA LEU A 381 13.88 12.83 11.46
C LEU A 381 13.81 13.88 12.57
N ASP A 382 13.45 15.11 12.24
CA ASP A 382 13.32 16.20 13.21
C ASP A 382 12.27 17.22 12.78
N ARG A 383 11.20 17.32 13.58
CA ARG A 383 10.15 18.35 13.46
C ARG A 383 10.34 19.52 14.43
N THR A 384 11.30 19.43 15.35
CA THR A 384 11.53 20.43 16.42
C THR A 384 12.27 21.66 15.91
N GLY A 385 12.95 21.57 14.76
CA GLY A 385 13.78 22.64 14.20
C GLY A 385 15.14 22.81 14.90
N ARG A 386 15.46 21.96 15.88
CA ARG A 386 16.63 22.13 16.76
C ARG A 386 17.89 21.41 16.27
N SER A 387 17.78 20.51 15.31
CA SER A 387 18.92 19.83 14.71
C SER A 387 19.19 20.28 13.28
N LYS A 388 20.39 19.95 12.77
CA LYS A 388 20.70 20.11 11.35
C LYS A 388 19.78 19.28 10.46
N ASN A 389 19.28 18.14 10.95
CA ASN A 389 18.42 17.22 10.20
C ASN A 389 16.94 17.65 10.17
N ALA A 390 16.61 18.86 10.63
CA ALA A 390 15.25 19.38 10.62
C ALA A 390 14.62 19.35 9.23
N VAL A 391 13.31 19.07 9.20
CA VAL A 391 12.47 19.23 8.01
C VAL A 391 12.60 20.64 7.44
N MET A 392 12.47 20.77 6.11
CA MET A 392 12.74 21.97 5.33
C MET A 392 14.22 22.35 5.25
N ARG A 393 14.97 22.29 6.35
CA ARG A 393 16.41 22.62 6.36
C ARG A 393 17.23 21.58 5.61
N TYR A 394 17.42 20.40 6.21
CA TYR A 394 18.20 19.34 5.59
C TYR A 394 17.32 18.26 4.98
N GLN A 395 16.16 17.95 5.57
CA GLN A 395 15.22 16.99 5.00
C GLN A 395 14.23 17.71 4.07
N PHE A 396 14.28 17.39 2.78
CA PHE A 396 13.34 17.84 1.75
C PHE A 396 12.20 16.85 1.59
N ILE A 397 10.98 17.38 1.53
CA ILE A 397 9.75 16.63 1.29
C ILE A 397 9.11 17.21 0.03
N GLN A 398 8.99 16.40 -1.03
CA GLN A 398 8.31 16.84 -2.25
C GLN A 398 6.79 16.91 -2.02
N GLU A 399 6.30 18.10 -1.74
CA GLU A 399 4.90 18.48 -1.54
C GLU A 399 4.74 19.96 -1.92
N GLY A 400 3.55 20.37 -2.37
CA GLY A 400 3.34 21.75 -2.80
C GLY A 400 4.17 22.14 -4.03
N PRO A 401 4.60 23.41 -4.15
CA PRO A 401 5.50 23.89 -5.20
C PRO A 401 6.83 23.14 -5.28
N ALA A 402 7.34 22.68 -4.13
CA ALA A 402 8.48 21.78 -4.01
C ALA A 402 9.81 22.27 -4.63
N LEU A 403 10.17 23.53 -4.38
CA LEU A 403 11.49 24.08 -4.71
C LEU A 403 12.58 23.37 -3.89
N ARG A 404 13.61 22.86 -4.57
CA ARG A 404 14.72 22.14 -3.92
C ARG A 404 15.76 23.03 -3.25
N GLY A 405 15.67 24.36 -3.37
CA GLY A 405 16.35 25.31 -2.48
C GLY A 405 15.48 25.72 -1.28
N LEU A 406 16.10 26.25 -0.22
CA LEU A 406 15.40 26.76 0.96
C LEU A 406 15.31 28.29 0.88
N VAL A 407 14.08 28.81 0.74
CA VAL A 407 13.80 30.25 0.77
C VAL A 407 13.22 30.58 2.14
N THR A 408 13.80 31.59 2.80
CA THR A 408 13.34 32.06 4.10
C THR A 408 13.05 33.55 4.08
N ASP A 409 12.28 34.01 5.07
CA ASP A 409 12.17 35.42 5.39
C ASP A 409 13.43 35.93 6.15
N GLU A 410 13.39 37.20 6.54
CA GLU A 410 14.44 37.89 7.32
C GLU A 410 14.71 37.23 8.68
N ASN A 411 13.76 36.46 9.21
CA ASN A 411 13.86 35.75 10.49
C ASN A 411 14.29 34.28 10.33
N ASN A 412 14.74 33.87 9.13
CA ASN A 412 15.07 32.48 8.78
C ASN A 412 13.89 31.51 8.87
N VAL A 413 12.65 31.99 8.75
CA VAL A 413 11.45 31.14 8.68
C VAL A 413 11.18 30.79 7.23
N PRO A 414 10.94 29.51 6.88
CA PRO A 414 10.64 29.12 5.50
C PRO A 414 9.40 29.84 4.94
N LEU A 415 9.53 30.38 3.73
CA LEU A 415 8.43 31.09 3.08
C LEU A 415 7.24 30.16 2.81
N SER A 416 6.05 30.63 3.20
CA SER A 416 4.78 29.93 3.03
C SER A 416 3.65 30.91 2.72
N SER A 417 2.57 30.39 2.14
CA SER A 417 1.42 31.19 1.71
C SER A 417 0.11 30.48 2.08
N SER A 418 -0.90 31.27 2.41
CA SER A 418 -2.32 30.84 2.47
C SER A 418 -3.09 31.24 1.22
N GLY A 419 -2.44 31.85 0.23
CA GLY A 419 -2.98 32.15 -1.09
C GLY A 419 -2.68 31.09 -2.14
N PHE A 420 -2.78 31.49 -3.41
CA PHE A 420 -2.47 30.63 -4.55
C PHE A 420 -0.96 30.47 -4.72
N THR A 421 -0.51 29.25 -4.97
CA THR A 421 0.90 28.92 -5.22
C THR A 421 1.02 27.89 -6.32
N TRP A 422 2.17 27.87 -7.00
CA TRP A 422 2.45 26.95 -8.09
C TRP A 422 3.93 26.60 -8.16
N GLY A 423 4.24 25.47 -8.78
CA GLY A 423 5.60 25.00 -8.98
C GLY A 423 5.76 24.15 -10.24
N LEU A 424 6.93 24.28 -10.86
CA LEU A 424 7.41 23.53 -12.00
C LEU A 424 8.78 22.93 -11.63
N ASN A 425 8.87 21.61 -11.57
CA ASN A 425 10.13 20.88 -11.35
C ASN A 425 10.49 20.10 -12.62
N ILE A 426 11.71 20.26 -13.11
CA ILE A 426 12.22 19.62 -14.33
C ILE A 426 13.45 18.81 -13.97
N ASP A 427 13.43 17.52 -14.31
CA ASP A 427 14.52 16.57 -14.11
C ASP A 427 14.88 15.90 -15.44
N PRO A 428 15.89 16.39 -16.16
CA PRO A 428 16.46 15.69 -17.30
C PRO A 428 17.00 14.29 -16.91
N SER A 429 17.35 13.46 -17.90
CA SER A 429 17.95 12.14 -17.65
C SER A 429 19.39 12.19 -17.11
N ILE A 430 20.03 13.36 -17.12
CA ILE A 430 21.25 13.63 -16.38
C ILE A 430 20.88 14.09 -14.96
N PRO A 431 21.76 13.98 -13.96
CA PRO A 431 21.44 14.30 -12.55
C PRO A 431 21.30 15.80 -12.30
N LEU A 432 20.76 16.58 -13.25
CA LEU A 432 20.45 17.99 -13.14
C LEU A 432 19.00 18.14 -12.69
N PHE A 433 18.74 19.22 -11.98
CA PHE A 433 17.40 19.70 -11.74
C PHE A 433 17.24 21.19 -12.00
N ILE A 434 16.02 21.58 -12.36
CA ILE A 434 15.60 22.97 -12.48
C ILE A 434 14.20 23.10 -11.87
N ASP A 435 14.04 24.01 -10.93
CA ASP A 435 12.80 24.28 -10.24
C ASP A 435 12.44 25.75 -10.40
N VAL A 436 11.16 26.03 -10.66
CA VAL A 436 10.60 27.38 -10.71
C VAL A 436 9.30 27.37 -9.92
N VAL A 437 9.16 28.26 -8.94
CA VAL A 437 7.99 28.35 -8.07
C VAL A 437 7.56 29.80 -7.86
N GLY A 438 6.28 29.99 -7.55
CA GLY A 438 5.72 31.30 -7.23
C GLY A 438 4.34 31.20 -6.59
N GLY A 439 3.72 32.36 -6.37
CA GLY A 439 2.38 32.45 -5.79
C GLY A 439 1.93 33.89 -5.61
N SER A 440 0.67 34.07 -5.23
CA SER A 440 0.03 35.39 -5.06
C SER A 440 0.67 36.24 -3.97
N ASP A 441 1.18 35.59 -2.92
CA ASP A 441 1.68 36.27 -1.73
C ASP A 441 3.18 36.61 -1.83
N PHE A 442 3.82 36.21 -2.95
CA PHE A 442 5.24 36.37 -3.18
C PHE A 442 5.49 37.41 -4.27
N LYS A 443 6.41 38.35 -4.00
CA LYS A 443 6.79 39.40 -4.97
C LYS A 443 7.56 38.82 -6.15
N ASP A 444 8.38 37.80 -5.90
CA ASP A 444 9.31 37.24 -6.85
C ASP A 444 8.91 35.83 -7.28
N ILE A 445 9.40 35.44 -8.45
CA ILE A 445 9.45 34.03 -8.88
C ILE A 445 10.80 33.47 -8.43
N TYR A 446 10.76 32.34 -7.73
CA TYR A 446 11.95 31.70 -7.18
C TYR A 446 12.39 30.55 -8.07
N THR A 447 13.68 30.53 -8.41
CA THR A 447 14.28 29.52 -9.28
C THR A 447 15.48 28.90 -8.59
N ALA A 448 15.55 27.58 -8.60
CA ALA A 448 16.72 26.82 -8.16
C ALA A 448 17.15 25.83 -9.23
N ALA A 449 18.46 25.66 -9.40
CA ALA A 449 19.00 24.62 -10.25
C ALA A 449 20.21 23.97 -9.59
N GLY A 450 20.48 22.72 -9.89
CA GLY A 450 21.56 21.99 -9.24
C GLY A 450 21.60 20.53 -9.62
N LEU A 451 22.30 19.73 -8.83
CA LEU A 451 22.43 18.31 -9.07
C LEU A 451 21.60 17.50 -8.07
N GLN A 452 20.97 16.42 -8.53
CA GLN A 452 20.35 15.42 -7.67
C GLN A 452 20.89 14.03 -8.00
N THR A 453 21.55 13.41 -7.03
CA THR A 453 22.10 12.05 -7.14
C THR A 453 21.65 11.21 -5.97
N GLY A 454 20.88 10.16 -6.27
CA GLY A 454 20.20 9.37 -5.24
C GLY A 454 19.34 10.25 -4.34
N MET A 455 19.62 10.18 -3.04
CA MET A 455 18.93 10.98 -2.01
C MET A 455 19.50 12.40 -1.83
N PHE A 456 20.65 12.72 -2.42
CA PHE A 456 21.30 14.01 -2.19
C PHE A 456 20.87 15.03 -3.23
N ILE A 457 20.53 16.23 -2.75
CA ILE A 457 20.22 17.42 -3.53
C ILE A 457 21.33 18.43 -3.27
N PHE A 458 21.99 18.85 -4.34
CA PHE A 458 23.04 19.86 -4.35
C PHE A 458 22.56 21.06 -5.16
N PRO A 459 21.91 22.05 -4.53
CA PRO A 459 21.67 23.32 -5.21
C PRO A 459 23.00 23.89 -5.70
N LEU A 460 23.02 24.41 -6.93
CA LEU A 460 24.16 25.10 -7.54
C LEU A 460 23.81 26.52 -8.00
N TYR A 461 22.51 26.82 -8.08
CA TYR A 461 21.96 28.14 -8.38
C TYR A 461 20.68 28.38 -7.56
N GLN A 462 20.53 29.58 -7.00
CA GLN A 462 19.34 30.04 -6.27
C GLN A 462 19.09 31.53 -6.56
N SER A 463 17.89 31.88 -7.04
CA SER A 463 17.61 33.22 -7.56
C SER A 463 17.54 34.34 -6.51
N TRP A 464 17.32 33.98 -5.24
CA TRP A 464 17.10 34.88 -4.10
C TRP A 464 18.35 35.15 -3.27
N GLU A 465 19.50 34.60 -3.63
CA GLU A 465 20.75 34.88 -2.93
C GLU A 465 21.17 36.34 -3.19
N PRO A 466 21.51 37.11 -2.13
CA PRO A 466 21.72 38.55 -2.22
C PRO A 466 23.03 38.94 -2.94
N GLU A 467 24.09 38.14 -2.76
CA GLU A 467 25.41 38.40 -3.36
C GLU A 467 25.67 37.47 -4.55
N GLU A 468 25.73 36.16 -4.28
CA GLU A 468 26.20 35.16 -5.23
C GLU A 468 25.16 34.07 -5.44
N LYS A 469 24.49 34.16 -6.59
CA LYS A 469 23.40 33.26 -6.97
C LYS A 469 23.87 31.87 -7.39
N THR A 470 25.16 31.69 -7.65
CA THR A 470 25.76 30.42 -8.10
C THR A 470 26.82 29.90 -7.13
N ALA A 471 26.97 28.58 -7.09
CA ALA A 471 27.98 27.92 -6.27
C ALA A 471 29.40 28.36 -6.68
N LYS A 472 30.14 28.94 -5.74
CA LYS A 472 31.55 29.32 -5.92
C LYS A 472 32.55 28.32 -5.37
N ASN A 473 32.19 27.64 -4.29
CA ASN A 473 33.06 26.72 -3.57
C ASN A 473 32.25 25.65 -2.83
N TRP A 474 32.95 24.69 -2.24
CA TRP A 474 32.33 23.60 -1.51
C TRP A 474 31.55 24.05 -0.27
N GLN A 475 31.98 25.12 0.41
CA GLN A 475 31.29 25.63 1.60
C GLN A 475 29.89 26.13 1.26
N TRP A 476 29.75 26.89 0.16
CA TRP A 476 28.46 27.36 -0.34
C TRP A 476 27.49 26.18 -0.57
N ILE A 477 27.98 25.11 -1.21
CA ILE A 477 27.19 23.90 -1.49
C ILE A 477 26.83 23.18 -0.18
N LYS A 478 27.80 23.01 0.73
CA LYS A 478 27.62 22.26 1.99
C LYS A 478 26.53 22.85 2.88
N GLU A 479 26.40 24.17 2.91
CA GLU A 479 25.36 24.87 3.69
C GLU A 479 23.96 24.70 3.09
N ARG A 480 23.87 24.29 1.82
CA ARG A 480 22.63 24.23 1.03
C ARG A 480 22.26 22.80 0.62
N ILE A 481 23.07 21.80 0.97
CA ILE A 481 22.76 20.40 0.72
C ILE A 481 21.48 20.00 1.45
N ARG A 482 20.65 19.23 0.75
CA ARG A 482 19.45 18.63 1.31
C ARG A 482 19.39 17.15 0.97
N LEU A 483 18.66 16.39 1.78
CA LEU A 483 18.34 14.99 1.56
C LEU A 483 16.86 14.85 1.22
N THR A 484 16.59 14.04 0.20
CA THR A 484 15.26 13.57 -0.13
C THR A 484 15.24 12.06 -0.02
N PHE A 485 14.34 11.54 0.79
CA PHE A 485 14.04 10.13 0.83
C PHE A 485 12.54 9.96 1.00
N SER A 486 11.93 9.24 0.07
CA SER A 486 10.53 8.87 0.12
C SER A 486 10.43 7.52 0.81
N PHE A 487 10.55 7.50 2.14
CA PHE A 487 10.15 6.34 2.91
C PHE A 487 8.84 6.68 3.60
N ASP A 488 7.77 6.03 3.16
CA ASP A 488 6.61 5.87 4.03
C ASP A 488 7.00 4.85 5.11
N LEU A 489 6.75 5.17 6.37
CA LEU A 489 7.02 4.24 7.48
C LEU A 489 6.16 2.97 7.36
N ASP A 490 4.99 3.09 6.73
CA ASP A 490 4.13 1.95 6.44
C ASP A 490 4.65 1.11 5.27
N GLU A 491 5.38 1.71 4.32
CA GLU A 491 6.12 0.95 3.32
C GLU A 491 7.27 0.19 3.96
N LEU A 492 7.96 0.73 4.98
CA LEU A 492 9.02 0.01 5.71
C LEU A 492 8.50 -1.29 6.37
N VAL A 493 7.29 -1.26 6.93
CA VAL A 493 6.61 -2.48 7.42
C VAL A 493 6.30 -3.46 6.29
N ASN A 494 6.11 -2.98 5.05
CA ASN A 494 5.89 -3.80 3.85
C ASN A 494 7.17 -4.02 3.02
N PHE A 495 8.35 -3.57 3.47
CA PHE A 495 9.62 -3.57 2.71
C PHE A 495 10.75 -4.27 3.47
N VAL A 496 10.66 -4.30 4.81
CA VAL A 496 11.37 -5.28 5.64
C VAL A 496 10.87 -6.71 5.34
N PHE A 497 9.77 -6.82 4.59
CA PHE A 497 9.01 -8.03 4.33
C PHE A 497 8.58 -8.11 2.86
#